data_AF-A0A968L8Y4-F1
#
_entry.id   AF-A0A968L8Y4-F1
#
_cell.length_a   1.000
_cell.length_b   1.000
_cell.length_c   1.000
_cell.angle_alpha   90.00
_cell.angle_beta   90.00
_cell.angle_gamma   90.00
#
_symmetry.space_group_name_H-M   'P 1'
#
loop_
_entity.id
_entity.type
_entity.pdbx_description
1 polymer ?
#
loop_
_entity_poly.entity_id
_entity_poly.type
_entity_poly.pdbx_seq_one_letter_code
_entity_poly.pdbx_strand_id
1 'polypeptide(L)'
;MSKKTVTLYPASAKELGALGQRLKDARLRRRFSMETVCARADISRPTLYKIEQGDPSVAMGMYVQVLRVLGLLEDLGVIAREDPLGRRLQDEALPHRKRAPRKKPQTGGSSG
;
A
#
# COMPACT_ATOMS: atom_id res chain seq x y z
N MET A 1 -31.71 -4.80 -0.01
CA MET A 1 -30.55 -4.14 -0.66
C MET A 1 -29.52 -5.22 -1.00
N SER A 2 -29.39 -5.61 -2.26
CA SER A 2 -28.41 -6.61 -2.69
C SER A 2 -27.00 -6.03 -2.57
N LYS A 3 -26.16 -6.59 -1.70
CA LYS A 3 -24.74 -6.21 -1.65
C LYS A 3 -24.07 -6.62 -2.96
N LYS A 4 -23.55 -5.66 -3.70
CA LYS A 4 -22.68 -5.91 -4.86
C LYS A 4 -21.41 -6.57 -4.34
N THR A 5 -21.24 -7.85 -4.62
CA THR A 5 -20.04 -8.60 -4.23
C THR A 5 -18.95 -8.36 -5.26
N VAL A 6 -17.77 -7.95 -4.81
CA VAL A 6 -16.59 -7.86 -5.68
C VAL A 6 -16.07 -9.27 -5.93
N THR A 7 -16.15 -9.74 -7.17
CA THR A 7 -15.55 -11.01 -7.57
C THR A 7 -14.08 -10.80 -7.87
N LEU A 8 -13.20 -11.42 -7.09
CA LEU A 8 -11.75 -11.35 -7.29
C LEU A 8 -11.26 -12.52 -8.16
N TYR A 9 -10.23 -12.25 -8.97
CA TYR A 9 -9.45 -13.31 -9.62
C TYR A 9 -8.67 -14.13 -8.57
N PRO A 10 -8.32 -15.39 -8.85
CA PRO A 10 -7.69 -16.28 -7.88
C PRO A 10 -6.42 -15.72 -7.23
N ALA A 11 -5.54 -15.08 -8.02
CA ALA A 11 -4.32 -14.45 -7.50
C ALA A 11 -4.64 -13.32 -6.52
N SER A 12 -5.58 -12.44 -6.87
CA SER A 12 -6.00 -11.32 -6.01
C SER A 12 -6.69 -11.81 -4.73
N ALA A 13 -7.51 -12.85 -4.84
CA ALA A 13 -8.15 -13.48 -3.67
C ALA A 13 -7.12 -14.10 -2.73
N LYS A 14 -6.08 -14.74 -3.27
CA LYS A 14 -4.96 -15.29 -2.49
C LYS A 14 -4.23 -14.20 -1.70
N GLU A 15 -3.92 -13.07 -2.33
CA GLU A 15 -3.25 -11.94 -1.67
C GLU A 15 -4.12 -11.34 -0.56
N LEU A 16 -5.43 -11.20 -0.79
CA LEU A 16 -6.36 -10.70 0.22
C LEU A 16 -6.51 -11.67 1.39
N GLY A 17 -6.58 -12.98 1.13
CA GLY A 17 -6.56 -14.01 2.17
C GLY A 17 -5.26 -13.99 2.98
N ALA A 18 -4.11 -13.81 2.32
CA ALA A 18 -2.82 -13.67 2.99
C ALA A 18 -2.77 -12.42 3.89
N LEU A 19 -3.36 -11.30 3.46
CA LEU A 19 -3.53 -10.13 4.32
C LEU A 19 -4.38 -10.45 5.55
N GLY A 20 -5.53 -11.10 5.37
CA GLY A 20 -6.40 -11.52 6.48
C GLY A 20 -5.66 -12.38 7.50
N GLN A 21 -4.88 -13.36 7.03
CA GLN A 21 -4.07 -14.22 7.89
C GLN A 21 -3.01 -13.42 8.67
N ARG A 22 -2.31 -12.47 8.02
CA ARG A 22 -1.35 -11.60 8.72
C ARG A 22 -2.01 -10.76 9.82
N LEU A 23 -3.24 -10.27 9.58
CA LEU A 23 -4.02 -9.54 10.59
C LEU A 23 -4.40 -10.43 11.77
N LYS A 24 -4.85 -11.66 11.51
CA LYS A 24 -5.14 -12.65 12.54
C LYS A 24 -3.91 -12.96 13.38
N ASP A 25 -2.76 -13.20 12.74
CA ASP A 25 -1.50 -13.47 13.45
C ASP A 25 -1.06 -12.25 14.27
N ALA A 26 -1.21 -11.03 13.73
CA ALA A 26 -0.93 -9.80 14.45
C ALA A 26 -1.81 -9.63 15.70
N ARG A 27 -3.09 -10.00 15.62
CA ARG A 27 -4.00 -10.03 16.77
C ARG A 27 -3.57 -11.05 17.82
N LEU A 28 -3.26 -12.28 17.40
CA LEU A 28 -2.86 -13.36 18.29
C LEU A 28 -1.53 -13.07 18.99
N ARG A 29 -0.54 -12.53 18.26
CA ARG A 29 0.75 -12.09 18.84
C ARG A 29 0.59 -11.04 19.94
N ARG A 30 -0.43 -10.18 19.82
CA ARG A 30 -0.78 -9.15 20.81
C ARG A 30 -1.70 -9.65 21.93
N ARG A 31 -2.08 -10.93 21.89
CA ARG A 31 -3.01 -11.56 22.85
C ARG A 31 -4.38 -10.85 22.90
N PHE A 32 -4.81 -10.26 21.80
CA PHE A 32 -6.12 -9.63 21.73
C PHE A 32 -7.21 -10.66 21.40
N SER A 33 -8.26 -10.69 22.22
CA SER A 33 -9.45 -11.48 21.90
C SER A 33 -10.19 -10.86 20.72
N MET A 34 -11.03 -11.65 20.03
CA MET A 34 -11.92 -11.09 19.00
C MET A 34 -12.81 -9.99 19.56
N GLU A 35 -13.34 -10.16 20.78
CA GLU A 35 -14.23 -9.21 21.43
C GLU A 35 -13.54 -7.87 21.70
N THR A 36 -12.30 -7.91 22.18
CA THR A 36 -11.51 -6.68 22.39
C THR A 36 -11.29 -5.92 21.09
N VAL A 37 -10.97 -6.61 19.99
CA VAL A 37 -10.77 -5.94 18.70
C VAL A 37 -12.09 -5.41 18.15
N CYS A 38 -13.16 -6.20 18.21
CA CYS A 38 -14.50 -5.80 17.77
C CYS A 38 -14.97 -4.53 18.49
N ALA A 39 -14.83 -4.48 19.82
CA ALA A 39 -15.24 -3.32 20.61
C ALA A 39 -14.42 -2.06 20.27
N ARG A 40 -13.10 -2.19 20.07
CA ARG A 40 -12.22 -1.05 19.77
C ARG A 40 -12.32 -0.57 18.31
N ALA A 41 -12.66 -1.47 17.40
CA ALA A 41 -12.82 -1.18 15.98
C ALA A 41 -14.26 -0.80 15.61
N ASP A 42 -15.20 -0.90 16.55
CA ASP A 42 -16.64 -0.68 16.37
C ASP A 42 -17.23 -1.55 15.24
N ILE A 43 -16.95 -2.87 15.31
CA ILE A 43 -17.43 -3.85 14.33
C ILE A 43 -17.97 -5.11 14.99
N SER A 44 -18.79 -5.85 14.25
CA SER A 44 -19.32 -7.14 14.71
C SER A 44 -18.28 -8.28 14.63
N ARG A 45 -18.43 -9.31 15.47
CA ARG A 45 -17.60 -10.53 15.41
C ARG A 45 -17.59 -11.20 14.03
N PRO A 46 -18.75 -11.36 13.33
CA PRO A 46 -18.76 -11.86 11.95
C PRO A 46 -17.93 -11.01 10.99
N THR A 47 -17.95 -9.68 11.15
CA THR A 47 -17.12 -8.78 10.33
C THR A 47 -15.63 -9.03 10.57
N LEU A 48 -15.20 -9.11 11.82
CA LEU A 48 -13.80 -9.39 12.14
C LEU A 48 -13.36 -10.76 11.61
N TYR A 49 -14.22 -11.79 11.73
CA TYR A 49 -13.95 -13.10 11.16
C TYR A 49 -13.73 -13.04 9.65
N LYS A 50 -14.61 -12.33 8.93
CA LYS A 50 -14.49 -12.11 7.48
C LYS A 50 -13.22 -11.36 7.09
N ILE A 51 -12.82 -10.36 7.87
CA ILE A 51 -11.54 -9.63 7.70
C ILE A 51 -10.36 -10.58 7.82
N GLU A 52 -10.35 -11.45 8.84
CA GLU A 52 -9.28 -12.44 9.04
C GLU A 52 -9.23 -13.51 7.95
N GLN A 53 -10.33 -13.74 7.22
CA GLN A 53 -10.38 -14.61 6.05
C GLN A 53 -10.05 -13.87 4.73
N GLY A 54 -9.91 -12.55 4.75
CA GLY A 54 -9.72 -11.77 3.53
C GLY A 54 -10.96 -11.73 2.63
N ASP A 55 -12.15 -11.57 3.22
CA ASP A 55 -13.41 -11.48 2.47
C ASP A 55 -13.50 -10.13 1.71
N PRO A 56 -13.63 -10.14 0.37
CA PRO A 56 -13.71 -8.93 -0.45
C PRO A 56 -15.03 -8.16 -0.31
N SER A 57 -16.05 -8.74 0.34
CA SER A 57 -17.32 -8.06 0.64
C SER A 57 -17.23 -7.08 1.80
N VAL A 58 -16.13 -7.12 2.57
CA VAL A 58 -15.90 -6.20 3.69
C VAL A 58 -15.31 -4.90 3.18
N ALA A 59 -15.88 -3.77 3.61
CA ALA A 59 -15.41 -2.45 3.22
C ALA A 59 -13.97 -2.20 3.70
N MET A 60 -13.13 -1.59 2.84
CA MET A 60 -11.73 -1.29 3.16
C MET A 60 -11.58 -0.49 4.46
N GLY A 61 -12.52 0.42 4.76
CA GLY A 61 -12.51 1.17 6.03
C GLY A 61 -12.54 0.29 7.28
N MET A 62 -13.16 -0.90 7.23
CA MET A 62 -13.17 -1.84 8.35
C MET A 62 -11.80 -2.52 8.54
N TYR A 63 -11.10 -2.83 7.44
CA TYR A 63 -9.71 -3.29 7.51
C TYR A 63 -8.79 -2.23 8.15
N VAL A 64 -8.98 -0.96 7.77
CA VAL A 64 -8.23 0.18 8.35
C VAL A 64 -8.50 0.31 9.86
N GLN A 65 -9.75 0.17 10.31
CA GLN A 65 -10.07 0.21 11.74
C GLN A 65 -9.40 -0.93 12.51
N VAL A 66 -9.38 -2.14 11.96
CA VAL A 66 -8.67 -3.27 12.57
C VAL A 66 -7.16 -3.00 12.63
N LEU A 67 -6.55 -2.50 11.55
CA LEU A 67 -5.13 -2.10 11.54
C LEU A 67 -4.83 -1.06 12.62
N ARG A 68 -5.69 -0.03 12.77
CA ARG A 68 -5.57 0.98 13.83
C ARG A 68 -5.56 0.34 15.22
N VAL A 69 -6.51 -0.55 15.50
CA VAL A 69 -6.59 -1.24 16.80
C VAL A 69 -5.39 -2.15 17.06
N LEU A 70 -4.83 -2.74 16.01
CA LEU A 70 -3.60 -3.54 16.09
C LEU A 70 -2.33 -2.68 16.15
N GLY A 71 -2.40 -1.36 16.05
CA GLY A 71 -1.23 -0.48 16.02
C GLY A 71 -0.38 -0.69 14.77
N LEU A 72 -1.03 -0.98 13.64
CA LEU A 72 -0.42 -1.19 12.32
C LEU A 72 -0.95 -0.17 11.29
N LEU A 73 -1.41 1.00 11.76
CA LEU A 73 -1.99 2.00 10.87
C LEU A 73 -0.96 2.56 9.88
N GLU A 74 0.30 2.67 10.31
CA GLU A 74 1.41 3.21 9.51
C GLU A 74 1.75 2.34 8.29
N ASP A 75 1.43 1.04 8.33
CA ASP A 75 1.64 0.11 7.22
C ASP A 75 0.90 0.55 5.94
N LEU A 76 -0.23 1.26 6.09
CA LEU A 76 -0.95 1.84 4.94
C LEU A 76 -0.08 2.84 4.16
N GLY A 77 0.82 3.56 4.84
CA GLY A 77 1.74 4.51 4.22
C GLY A 77 2.81 3.84 3.35
N VAL A 78 2.98 2.52 3.43
CA VAL A 78 3.93 1.75 2.61
C VAL A 78 3.29 1.32 1.28
N ILE A 79 1.97 1.16 1.25
CA ILE A 79 1.24 0.69 0.07
C ILE A 79 1.41 1.70 -1.07
N ALA A 80 1.90 1.23 -2.21
CA ALA A 80 2.14 2.03 -3.42
C ALA A 80 3.11 3.22 -3.23
N ARG A 81 3.82 3.32 -2.10
CA ARG A 81 4.72 4.45 -1.81
C ARG A 81 5.86 4.58 -2.81
N GLU A 82 6.39 3.45 -3.26
CA GLU A 82 7.60 3.43 -4.07
C GLU A 82 7.36 3.25 -5.57
N ASP A 83 6.36 2.51 -6.03
CA ASP A 83 6.06 2.35 -7.47
C ASP A 83 7.29 2.43 -8.43
N PRO A 84 8.29 1.55 -8.28
CA PRO A 84 9.56 1.67 -8.99
C PRO A 84 9.40 1.54 -10.51
N LEU A 85 8.40 0.79 -10.97
CA LEU A 85 8.09 0.67 -12.39
C LEU A 85 7.52 1.99 -12.93
N GLY A 86 6.55 2.58 -12.25
CA GLY A 86 5.97 3.87 -12.65
C GLY A 86 7.03 4.97 -12.73
N ARG A 87 7.95 5.03 -11.75
CA ARG A 87 9.07 5.98 -11.78
C ARG A 87 10.00 5.80 -12.98
N ARG A 88 10.38 4.56 -13.29
CA ARG A 88 11.23 4.27 -14.47
C ARG A 88 10.55 4.68 -15.78
N LEU A 89 9.27 4.36 -15.93
CA LEU A 89 8.49 4.74 -17.11
C LEU A 89 8.39 6.27 -17.26
N GLN A 90 8.29 6.99 -16.14
CA GLN A 90 8.30 8.45 -16.14
C GLN A 90 9.66 9.00 -16.58
N ASP A 91 10.76 8.49 -16.02
CA ASP A 91 12.13 8.91 -16.35
C ASP A 91 12.48 8.67 -17.82
N GLU A 92 12.03 7.55 -18.41
CA GLU A 92 12.20 7.23 -19.83
C GLU A 92 11.40 8.17 -20.75
N ALA A 93 10.24 8.66 -20.29
CA ALA A 93 9.39 9.59 -21.04
C ALA A 93 9.86 11.05 -20.99
N LEU A 94 10.80 11.40 -20.08
CA LEU A 94 11.35 12.76 -19.99
C LEU A 94 12.28 13.05 -21.19
N PRO A 95 12.00 14.09 -22.00
CA PRO A 95 12.87 14.44 -23.11
C PRO A 95 14.27 14.81 -22.57
N HIS A 96 15.25 13.96 -22.85
CA HIS A 96 16.66 14.20 -22.54
C HIS A 96 17.18 15.40 -23.35
N ARG A 97 16.88 16.64 -22.93
CA ARG A 97 17.54 17.83 -23.47
C ARG A 97 18.98 17.88 -22.97
N LYS A 98 19.87 17.15 -23.65
CA LYS A 98 21.31 17.37 -23.54
C LYS A 98 21.66 18.67 -24.28
N ARG A 99 22.05 19.71 -23.53
CA ARG A 99 22.91 20.78 -24.06
C ARG A 99 24.07 21.01 -23.09
N ALA A 100 25.24 20.51 -23.46
CA ALA A 100 26.49 20.98 -22.88
C ALA A 100 26.73 22.44 -23.36
N PRO A 101 27.12 23.38 -22.47
CA PRO A 101 27.49 24.71 -22.90
C PRO A 101 28.76 24.65 -23.77
N ARG A 102 28.75 25.32 -24.93
CA ARG A 102 29.95 25.49 -25.76
C ARG A 102 31.01 26.24 -24.94
N LYS A 103 32.12 25.56 -24.62
CA LYS A 103 33.32 26.22 -24.08
C LYS A 103 33.82 27.22 -25.14
N LYS A 104 33.83 28.52 -24.82
CA LYS A 104 34.40 29.55 -25.71
C LYS A 104 35.89 29.24 -25.94
N PRO A 105 36.42 29.39 -27.17
CA PRO A 105 37.85 29.24 -27.40
C PRO A 105 38.58 30.34 -26.64
N GLN A 106 39.51 29.94 -25.77
CA GLN A 106 40.42 30.83 -25.09
C GLN A 106 41.40 31.34 -26.15
N THR A 107 41.31 32.62 -26.49
CA THR A 107 42.23 33.32 -27.38
C THR A 107 43.63 33.22 -26.79
N GLY A 108 44.49 32.45 -27.45
CA GLY A 108 45.94 32.47 -27.24
C GLY A 108 46.47 33.87 -27.51
N GLY A 109 47.39 34.32 -26.65
CA GLY A 109 47.88 35.68 -26.60
C GLY A 109 48.89 36.08 -27.69
N SER A 110 49.37 37.31 -27.57
CA SER A 110 50.66 37.83 -28.05
C SER A 110 50.74 39.27 -27.53
N SER A 111 51.55 39.56 -26.50
CA SER A 111 52.92 40.09 -26.63
C SER A 111 52.95 41.52 -27.17
N GLY A 112 53.49 42.45 -26.37
CA GLY A 112 53.74 43.84 -26.73
C GLY A 112 53.67 44.76 -25.52
#